data_AF-A0A527Z9W8-F1
#
_entry.id   AF-A0A527Z9W8-F1
#
_cell.length_a   1.000
_cell.length_b   1.000
_cell.length_c   1.000
_cell.angle_alpha   90.00
_cell.angle_beta   90.00
_cell.angle_gamma   90.00
#
_symmetry.space_group_name_H-M   'P 1'
#
loop_
_entity.id
_entity.type
_entity.pdbx_description
1 polymer ?
#
loop_
_entity_poly.entity_id
_entity_poly.type
_entity_poly.pdbx_seq_one_letter_code
_entity_poly.pdbx_strand_id
1 'polypeptide(L)' 'KLARAVYVERGTMPGSVSMRLADKQDDNAPYFAIVLVAGWSGRPAALGAEA' A
#
# COMPACT_ATOMS: atom_id res chain seq x y z
N LYS A 1 7.69 -8.20 -3.50
CA LYS A 1 7.03 -6.91 -3.89
C LYS A 1 5.88 -6.54 -2.94
N LEU A 2 5.00 -7.46 -2.56
CA LEU A 2 3.85 -7.18 -1.68
C LEU A 2 4.20 -6.99 -0.18
N ALA A 3 5.35 -7.48 0.29
CA ALA A 3 5.75 -7.34 1.70
C ALA A 3 5.83 -5.89 2.20
N ARG A 4 6.03 -4.92 1.30
CA ARG A 4 6.05 -3.47 1.59
C ARG A 4 4.79 -2.73 1.15
N ALA A 5 3.75 -3.46 0.76
CA ALA A 5 2.51 -2.86 0.28
C ALA A 5 1.70 -2.27 1.44
N VAL A 6 0.92 -1.25 1.13
CA VAL A 6 -0.05 -0.64 2.06
C VAL A 6 -1.44 -0.99 1.59
N TYR A 7 -2.26 -1.49 2.51
CA TYR A 7 -3.69 -1.69 2.32
C TYR A 7 -4.44 -0.45 2.78
N VAL A 8 -5.41 0.00 1.98
CA VAL A 8 -6.23 1.18 2.27
C VAL A 8 -7.70 0.86 2.05
N GLU A 9 -8.54 1.20 3.02
CA GLU A 9 -9.99 1.22 2.90
C GLU A 9 -10.48 2.67 2.91
N ARG A 10 -11.49 2.99 2.10
CA ARG A 10 -12.24 4.25 2.21
C ARG A 10 -11.34 5.49 2.28
N GLY A 11 -10.28 5.55 1.46
CA GLY A 11 -9.10 6.42 1.64
C GLY A 11 -9.34 7.85 2.15
N THR A 12 -10.26 8.62 1.56
CA THR A 12 -10.60 10.01 1.97
C THR A 12 -11.95 10.13 2.67
N MET A 13 -12.60 9.03 2.97
CA MET A 13 -13.94 8.98 3.55
C MET A 13 -13.87 8.74 5.07
N PRO A 14 -14.92 9.08 5.84
CA PRO A 14 -15.03 8.70 7.24
C PRO A 14 -14.86 7.18 7.45
N GLY A 15 -14.08 6.81 8.47
CA GLY A 15 -13.73 5.40 8.71
C GLY A 15 -12.67 4.84 7.76
N SER A 16 -11.86 5.71 7.15
CA SER A 16 -10.65 5.33 6.42
C SER A 16 -9.72 4.49 7.31
N VAL A 17 -9.19 3.41 6.76
CA VAL A 17 -8.20 2.54 7.41
C VAL A 17 -7.00 2.44 6.48
N SER A 18 -5.79 2.56 7.06
CA SER A 18 -4.56 2.27 6.33
C SER A 18 -3.63 1.45 7.21
N MET A 19 -3.07 0.38 6.65
CA MET A 19 -2.17 -0.54 7.35
C MET A 19 -1.21 -1.21 6.37
N ARG A 20 -0.14 -1.84 6.87
CA ARG A 20 0.69 -2.69 5.99
C ARG A 20 -0.16 -3.87 5.55
N LEU A 21 -0.05 -4.24 4.27
CA LEU A 21 -0.78 -5.41 3.74
C LEU A 21 -0.45 -6.68 4.54
N ALA A 22 0.80 -6.81 5.00
CA ALA A 22 1.24 -7.94 5.81
C ALA A 22 0.57 -8.03 7.20
N ASP A 23 0.04 -6.92 7.71
CA ASP A 23 -0.65 -6.89 9.00
C ASP A 23 -2.16 -7.23 8.84
N LYS A 24 -2.69 -7.26 7.61
CA LYS A 24 -4.08 -7.64 7.35
C LYS A 24 -4.18 -9.17 7.28
N GLN A 25 -4.67 -9.77 8.35
CA GLN A 25 -4.71 -11.23 8.51
C GLN A 25 -5.96 -11.90 7.95
N ASP A 26 -7.00 -11.12 7.64
CA ASP A 26 -8.25 -11.58 7.07
C ASP A 26 -8.39 -11.16 5.60
N ASP A 27 -9.33 -11.80 4.90
CA ASP A 27 -9.62 -11.54 3.48
C ASP A 27 -10.85 -10.64 3.25
N ASN A 28 -11.40 -10.03 4.30
CA ASN A 28 -12.53 -9.11 4.14
C ASN A 28 -12.03 -7.76 3.64
N ALA A 29 -12.67 -7.24 2.60
CA ALA A 29 -12.39 -5.90 2.12
C ALA A 29 -13.70 -5.22 1.69
N PRO A 30 -13.94 -3.95 2.09
CA PRO A 30 -15.06 -3.20 1.54
C PRO A 30 -14.82 -2.92 0.06
N TYR A 31 -15.89 -2.57 -0.66
CA TYR A 31 -15.83 -2.24 -2.09
C TYR A 31 -14.75 -1.19 -2.43
N PHE A 32 -14.63 -0.16 -1.57
CA PHE A 32 -13.59 0.86 -1.70
C PHE A 32 -12.33 0.48 -0.94
N ALA A 33 -11.63 -0.56 -1.42
CA ALA A 33 -10.32 -0.97 -0.93
C ALA A 33 -9.27 -1.01 -2.04
N ILE A 34 -8.02 -0.60 -1.73
CA ILE A 34 -6.91 -0.53 -2.67
C ILE A 34 -5.63 -1.06 -2.01
N VAL A 35 -4.81 -1.78 -2.76
CA VAL A 35 -3.45 -2.15 -2.37
C VAL A 35 -2.44 -1.27 -3.12
N LEU A 36 -1.67 -0.48 -2.37
CA LEU A 36 -0.64 0.39 -2.91
C LEU A 36 0.72 -0.29 -2.84
N VAL A 37 1.40 -0.36 -3.99
CA VAL A 37 2.73 -0.95 -4.09
C VAL A 37 3.70 0.05 -4.71
N ALA A 38 4.72 0.43 -3.95
CA ALA A 38 5.78 1.31 -4.41
C ALA A 38 6.46 0.77 -5.67
N GLY A 39 6.23 1.45 -6.80
CA GLY A 39 6.75 1.08 -8.11
C GLY A 39 8.18 1.54 -8.39
N TRP A 40 8.72 2.45 -7.58
CA TRP A 40 10.06 3.03 -7.78
C TRP A 40 11.19 2.11 -7.31
N SER A 41 10.98 1.32 -6.26
CA SER A 41 12.04 0.65 -5.52
C SER A 41 12.49 -0.66 -6.18
N GLY A 42 12.95 -0.51 -7.43
CA GLY A 42 13.37 -1.51 -8.41
C GLY A 42 13.63 -0.91 -9.81
N ARG A 43 13.37 0.40 -10.02
CA ARG A 43 13.76 1.10 -11.25
C ARG A 43 15.22 1.53 -11.18
N PRO A 44 15.99 1.45 -12.27
CA PRO A 44 17.40 1.86 -12.31
C PRO A 44 17.64 3.29 -11.80
N ALA A 45 16.73 4.22 -12.10
CA ALA A 45 16.82 5.61 -11.66
C ALA A 45 16.51 5.84 -10.16
N ALA A 46 15.99 4.85 -9.45
CA ALA A 46 15.64 5.00 -8.02
C ALA A 46 16.86 4.91 -7.09
N LEU A 47 18.01 4.45 -7.59
CA LEU A 47 19.29 4.48 -6.87
C LEU A 47 19.95 5.87 -6.86
N GLY A 48 19.42 6.83 -7.62
CA GLY A 48 19.97 8.20 -7.73
C GLY A 48 19.19 9.28 -6.99
N ALA A 49 18.16 8.92 -6.21
CA ALA A 49 17.31 9.86 -5.48
C ALA A 49 17.66 9.96 -3.98
N GLU A 50 18.78 9.35 -3.57
CA GLU A 50 19.42 9.58 -2.28
C GLU A 50 20.65 10.45 -2.54
N ALA A 51 20.46 11.78 -2.56
CA ALA A 51 21.49 12.80 -2.56
C ALA A 51 20.96 14.02 -1.78
#